data_AF-A0AAV5FIG0-F1
#
_entry.id   AF-A0AAV5FIG0-F1
#
_cell.length_a   1.000
_cell.length_b   1.000
_cell.length_c   1.000
_cell.angle_alpha   90.00
_cell.angle_beta   90.00
_cell.angle_gamma   90.00
#
_symmetry.space_group_name_H-M   'P 1'
#
loop_
_entity.id
_entity.type
_entity.pdbx_description
1 polymer ?
#
loop_
_entity_poly.entity_id
_entity_poly.type
_entity_poly.pdbx_seq_one_letter_code
_entity_poly.pdbx_strand_id
1 'polypeptide(L)'
;MVVQVIEGERNFVVQLNDKWSSFTLNEYDKFFKWFGCLKPNFKKSYEGLLLCIAQGEKDRPEVVPLASPPEDGLLVVANAYPVEYGHIFMVPTAVNQLSCSWDKKMLGLAMKIASEVNNAAFRVFFDNRTSVVPDHMFFQACYFANPLPVESASTVTVYDGNARFGFVVSEIIEYPLKALVFMSNNLKVLVNVVSEISFYLHENAVTYSLLISNNGTKVFLFPQVKNLVTGCSLSAWECGGYFVYHTTYDFDKCSEIEISNRMASVSLQDGAFEDLKHLCCAIVDEVVM
;
A
#
# COMPACT_ATOMS: atom_id res chain seq x y z
N MET A 1 23.46 2.96 -1.53
CA MET A 1 22.36 2.52 -0.66
C MET A 1 22.98 2.03 0.64
N VAL A 2 22.76 2.76 1.71
CA VAL A 2 23.13 2.37 3.08
C VAL A 2 21.83 2.17 3.83
N VAL A 3 21.64 1.03 4.47
CA VAL A 3 20.46 0.73 5.29
C VAL A 3 20.91 0.54 6.72
N GLN A 4 20.20 1.16 7.65
CA GLN A 4 20.47 1.10 9.07
C GLN A 4 19.17 0.98 9.86
N VAL A 5 19.22 0.26 10.98
CA VAL A 5 18.18 0.29 12.01
C VAL A 5 18.54 1.39 12.99
N ILE A 6 17.62 2.31 13.24
CA ILE A 6 17.79 3.33 14.28
C ILE A 6 17.72 2.64 15.64
N GLU A 7 18.70 2.94 16.50
CA GLU A 7 18.70 2.49 17.88
C GLU A 7 17.46 3.03 18.62
N GLY A 8 16.69 2.12 19.21
CA GLY A 8 15.39 2.46 19.76
C GLY A 8 14.53 1.26 20.10
N GLU A 9 13.35 1.52 20.67
CA GLU A 9 12.39 0.47 21.03
C GLU A 9 11.68 -0.11 19.78
N ARG A 10 11.43 0.74 18.78
CA ARG A 10 10.64 0.41 17.59
C ARG A 10 11.46 -0.07 16.40
N ASN A 11 12.80 0.01 16.49
CA ASN A 11 13.72 -0.45 15.46
C ASN A 11 13.39 0.09 14.05
N PHE A 12 13.06 1.38 13.92
CA PHE A 12 12.78 1.99 12.62
C PHE A 12 13.94 1.79 11.65
N VAL A 13 13.62 1.55 10.39
CA VAL A 13 14.61 1.32 9.34
C VAL A 13 14.77 2.57 8.51
N VAL A 14 16.02 3.00 8.32
CA VAL A 14 16.37 4.14 7.48
C VAL A 14 17.29 3.73 6.36
N GLN A 15 17.06 4.29 5.17
CA GLN A 15 17.84 4.03 3.98
C GLN A 15 18.34 5.35 3.39
N LEU A 16 19.66 5.48 3.22
CA LEU A 16 20.25 6.56 2.43
C LEU A 16 20.32 6.18 0.95
N ASN A 17 19.63 6.97 0.15
CA ASN A 17 19.68 6.98 -1.30
C ASN A 17 20.16 8.34 -1.80
N ASP A 18 21.43 8.65 -1.51
CA ASP A 18 22.13 9.89 -1.90
C ASP A 18 22.44 10.00 -3.39
N LYS A 19 22.66 8.86 -4.06
CA LYS A 19 22.81 8.76 -5.52
C LYS A 19 21.49 8.77 -6.26
N TRP A 20 20.38 8.69 -5.52
CA TRP A 20 19.06 8.93 -6.07
C TRP A 20 18.87 10.44 -6.14
N SER A 21 19.39 11.05 -7.20
CA SER A 21 18.96 12.39 -7.58
C SER A 21 17.45 12.32 -7.71
N SER A 22 16.73 13.16 -6.95
CA SER A 22 15.27 13.24 -6.96
C SER A 22 14.75 13.10 -8.40
N PHE A 23 14.28 11.91 -8.75
CA PHE A 23 13.23 11.75 -9.75
C PHE A 23 12.10 12.59 -9.21
N THR A 24 12.08 13.86 -9.60
CA THR A 24 11.03 14.79 -9.20
C THR A 24 9.71 14.12 -9.51
N LEU A 25 8.69 14.35 -8.68
CA LEU A 25 7.32 13.89 -8.94
C LEU A 25 6.88 14.21 -10.40
N ASN A 26 7.45 15.25 -11.03
CA ASN A 26 7.33 15.59 -12.45
C ASN A 26 7.79 14.52 -13.45
N GLU A 27 8.69 13.62 -13.08
CA GLU A 27 9.14 12.47 -13.89
C GLU A 27 8.30 11.22 -13.62
N TYR A 28 7.74 11.08 -12.41
CA TYR A 28 6.60 10.21 -12.17
C TYR A 28 5.42 10.61 -13.07
N ASP A 29 5.14 11.90 -13.21
CA ASP A 29 4.18 12.46 -14.16
C ASP A 29 4.57 12.23 -15.63
N LYS A 30 5.86 12.02 -15.96
CA LYS A 30 6.30 11.62 -17.31
C LYS A 30 6.10 10.13 -17.55
N PHE A 31 6.35 9.30 -16.53
CA PHE A 31 6.08 7.85 -16.54
C PHE A 31 4.57 7.60 -16.63
N PHE A 32 3.78 8.31 -15.83
CA PHE A 32 2.33 8.33 -15.94
C PHE A 32 1.82 9.07 -17.17
N LYS A 33 2.50 10.09 -17.74
CA LYS A 33 2.16 10.58 -19.11
C LYS A 33 2.41 9.52 -20.18
N TRP A 34 3.35 8.60 -19.98
CA TRP A 34 3.57 7.47 -20.87
C TRP A 34 2.39 6.48 -20.84
N PHE A 35 1.75 6.29 -19.68
CA PHE A 35 0.60 5.39 -19.50
C PHE A 35 -0.79 6.09 -19.56
N GLY A 36 -0.85 7.38 -19.27
CA GLY A 36 -2.04 8.24 -19.12
C GLY A 36 -2.59 8.75 -20.45
N CYS A 37 -1.99 8.31 -21.55
CA CYS A 37 -2.59 8.33 -22.87
C CYS A 37 -2.29 7.00 -23.55
N LEU A 38 -2.86 5.91 -23.04
CA LEU A 38 -3.12 4.70 -23.83
C LEU A 38 -4.15 5.05 -24.93
N LYS A 39 -3.76 5.95 -25.85
CA LYS A 39 -4.37 6.01 -27.17
C LYS A 39 -3.96 4.72 -27.89
N PRO A 40 -4.88 4.04 -28.60
CA PRO A 40 -4.67 2.72 -29.19
C PRO A 40 -3.56 2.63 -30.26
N ASN A 41 -2.83 3.72 -30.52
CA ASN A 41 -1.82 3.83 -31.58
C ASN A 41 -0.39 4.11 -31.08
N PHE A 42 -0.11 4.05 -29.77
CA PHE A 42 1.27 4.26 -29.27
C PHE A 42 2.15 3.01 -29.43
N LYS A 43 2.86 2.95 -30.55
CA LYS A 43 3.92 1.97 -30.88
C LYS A 43 5.25 2.19 -30.13
N LYS A 44 5.28 2.89 -28.99
CA LYS A 44 6.52 3.26 -28.29
C LYS A 44 6.72 2.48 -27.00
N SER A 45 7.76 1.62 -27.04
CA SER A 45 8.51 0.95 -25.97
C SER A 45 7.80 0.77 -24.63
N TYR A 46 7.41 -0.47 -24.34
CA TYR A 46 7.06 -0.92 -23.00
C TYR A 46 8.34 -1.19 -22.18
N GLU A 47 9.26 -0.22 -22.12
CA GLU A 47 10.50 -0.37 -21.36
C GLU A 47 10.18 -0.56 -19.87
N GLY A 48 10.51 -1.75 -19.34
CA GLY A 48 10.23 -2.13 -17.96
C GLY A 48 8.89 -2.84 -17.73
N LEU A 49 7.98 -2.93 -18.71
CA LEU A 49 6.79 -3.77 -18.56
C LEU A 49 7.23 -5.24 -18.52
N LEU A 50 6.90 -5.91 -17.42
CA LEU A 50 7.18 -7.32 -17.26
C LEU A 50 6.04 -8.16 -17.83
N LEU A 51 4.81 -7.86 -17.37
CA LEU A 51 3.61 -8.62 -17.70
C LEU A 51 2.35 -7.85 -17.31
N CYS A 52 1.20 -8.27 -17.84
CA CYS A 52 -0.11 -7.79 -17.43
C CYS A 52 -0.86 -8.95 -16.76
N ILE A 53 -1.46 -8.70 -15.60
CA ILE A 53 -2.23 -9.69 -14.84
C ILE A 53 -3.69 -9.27 -14.85
N ALA A 54 -4.56 -10.15 -15.32
CA ALA A 54 -6.00 -9.92 -15.32
C ALA A 54 -6.72 -11.16 -14.78
N GLN A 55 -7.97 -10.98 -14.37
CA GLN A 55 -8.80 -12.08 -13.92
C GLN A 55 -9.26 -12.92 -15.13
N GLY A 56 -8.87 -14.19 -15.15
CA GLY A 56 -9.34 -15.16 -16.15
C GLY A 56 -10.56 -15.97 -15.67
N GLU A 57 -11.21 -16.66 -16.60
CA GLU A 57 -12.34 -17.56 -16.30
C GLU A 57 -11.88 -18.92 -15.72
N LYS A 58 -10.60 -19.27 -15.90
CA LYS A 58 -10.04 -20.55 -15.47
C LYS A 58 -9.50 -20.44 -14.04
N ASP A 59 -9.62 -21.55 -13.30
CA ASP A 59 -9.08 -21.66 -11.94
C ASP A 59 -7.54 -21.66 -11.88
N ARG A 60 -6.86 -21.94 -13.01
CA ARG A 60 -5.40 -21.98 -13.08
C ARG A 60 -4.86 -20.76 -13.84
N PRO A 61 -3.81 -20.10 -13.33
CA PRO A 61 -3.17 -19.01 -14.05
C PRO A 61 -2.55 -19.55 -15.34
N GLU A 62 -2.75 -18.82 -16.43
CA GLU A 62 -2.18 -19.14 -17.74
C GLU A 62 -1.52 -17.90 -18.36
N VAL A 63 -0.45 -18.13 -19.12
CA VAL A 63 0.22 -17.08 -19.87
C VAL A 63 -0.37 -17.04 -21.27
N VAL A 64 -1.09 -15.96 -21.58
CA VAL A 64 -1.68 -15.76 -22.90
C VAL A 64 -0.91 -14.65 -23.62
N PRO A 65 -0.35 -14.91 -24.82
CA PRO A 65 0.21 -13.85 -25.64
C PRO A 65 -0.94 -13.00 -26.19
N LEU A 66 -1.08 -11.77 -25.69
CA LEU A 66 -2.07 -10.80 -26.15
C LEU A 66 -1.40 -9.63 -26.87
N ALA A 67 -2.03 -9.16 -27.96
CA ALA A 67 -1.58 -7.98 -28.69
C ALA A 67 -1.84 -6.67 -27.91
N SER A 68 -2.81 -6.67 -27.00
CA SER A 68 -3.19 -5.54 -26.16
C SER A 68 -3.54 -6.02 -24.74
N PRO A 69 -3.19 -5.28 -23.69
CA PRO A 69 -3.54 -5.64 -22.32
C PRO A 69 -5.07 -5.59 -22.11
N PRO A 70 -5.65 -6.51 -21.29
CA PRO A 70 -7.07 -6.46 -20.92
C PRO A 70 -7.46 -5.14 -20.26
N GLU A 71 -8.72 -4.71 -20.41
CA GLU A 71 -9.20 -3.45 -19.83
C GLU A 71 -9.19 -3.45 -18.30
N ASP A 72 -9.36 -4.62 -17.69
CA ASP A 72 -9.39 -4.86 -16.24
C ASP A 72 -8.09 -5.45 -15.70
N GLY A 73 -6.98 -5.25 -16.42
CA GLY A 73 -5.66 -5.74 -16.05
C GLY A 73 -4.88 -4.80 -15.13
N LEU A 74 -3.94 -5.41 -14.40
CA LEU A 74 -2.90 -4.76 -13.63
C LEU A 74 -1.57 -4.95 -14.35
N LEU A 75 -1.00 -3.85 -14.85
CA LEU A 75 0.32 -3.84 -15.50
C LEU A 75 1.39 -3.92 -14.42
N VAL A 76 2.27 -4.92 -14.53
CA VAL A 76 3.43 -5.08 -13.65
C VAL A 76 4.65 -4.51 -14.35
N VAL A 77 5.19 -3.43 -13.78
CA VAL A 77 6.28 -2.65 -14.37
C VAL A 77 7.45 -2.63 -13.41
N ALA A 78 8.63 -3.04 -13.87
CA ALA A 78 9.85 -2.94 -13.08
C ALA A 78 10.20 -1.48 -12.81
N ASN A 79 10.52 -1.15 -11.56
CA ASN A 79 11.05 0.16 -11.24
C ASN A 79 12.49 0.23 -11.75
N ALA A 80 12.77 1.16 -12.67
CA ALA A 80 14.11 1.39 -13.21
C ALA A 80 15.12 1.78 -12.13
N TYR A 81 14.64 2.32 -11.01
CA TYR A 81 15.41 2.68 -9.85
C TYR A 81 14.79 1.96 -8.65
N PRO A 82 15.16 0.71 -8.35
CA PRO A 82 14.57 0.01 -7.22
C PRO A 82 15.04 0.63 -5.90
N VAL A 83 14.11 0.80 -4.96
CA VAL A 83 14.42 1.22 -3.58
C VAL A 83 14.88 -0.01 -2.80
N GLU A 84 14.17 -1.13 -2.98
CA GLU A 84 14.50 -2.45 -2.47
C GLU A 84 14.50 -3.50 -3.58
N TYR A 85 15.00 -4.70 -3.27
CA TYR A 85 15.05 -5.80 -4.24
C TYR A 85 13.66 -6.11 -4.81
N GLY A 86 13.60 -6.26 -6.14
CA GLY A 86 12.36 -6.58 -6.86
C GLY A 86 11.30 -5.48 -6.81
N HIS A 87 11.68 -4.21 -6.67
CA HIS A 87 10.73 -3.10 -6.68
C HIS A 87 10.01 -2.99 -8.02
N ILE A 88 8.69 -3.15 -7.99
CA ILE A 88 7.77 -3.07 -9.12
C ILE A 88 6.62 -2.10 -8.81
N PHE A 89 6.04 -1.56 -9.88
CA PHE A 89 4.76 -0.86 -9.89
C PHE A 89 3.69 -1.78 -10.45
N MET A 90 2.50 -1.68 -9.88
CA MET A 90 1.30 -2.38 -10.29
C MET A 90 0.26 -1.33 -10.65
N VAL A 91 0.10 -1.10 -11.96
CA VAL A 91 -0.66 0.03 -12.51
C VAL A 91 -1.91 -0.48 -13.23
N PRO A 92 -3.12 -0.04 -12.85
CA PRO A 92 -4.34 -0.38 -13.59
C PRO A 92 -4.27 0.13 -15.04
N THR A 93 -4.79 -0.67 -15.98
CA THR A 93 -4.95 -0.28 -17.39
C THR A 93 -5.91 0.91 -17.57
N ALA A 94 -5.70 1.74 -18.59
CA ALA A 94 -6.29 3.09 -18.72
C ALA A 94 -7.83 3.21 -18.65
N VAL A 95 -8.58 2.13 -18.86
CA VAL A 95 -10.06 2.16 -18.75
C VAL A 95 -10.52 2.29 -17.29
N ASN A 96 -9.68 1.90 -16.31
CA ASN A 96 -9.98 1.97 -14.88
C ASN A 96 -9.45 3.23 -14.16
N GLN A 97 -8.91 4.21 -14.89
CA GLN A 97 -8.40 5.45 -14.28
C GLN A 97 -9.48 6.54 -14.09
N LEU A 98 -10.66 6.39 -14.71
CA LEU A 98 -11.72 7.41 -14.76
C LEU A 98 -13.07 6.97 -14.19
N SER A 99 -13.24 5.70 -13.84
CA SER A 99 -14.46 5.19 -13.21
C SER A 99 -14.21 4.93 -11.73
N CYS A 100 -15.12 5.38 -10.86
CA CYS A 100 -15.28 4.94 -9.47
C CYS A 100 -15.58 3.42 -9.33
N SER A 101 -15.15 2.57 -10.27
CA SER A 101 -14.92 1.13 -10.09
C SER A 101 -13.69 0.89 -9.19
N TRP A 102 -13.57 1.75 -8.19
CA TRP A 102 -12.46 1.88 -7.28
C TRP A 102 -12.44 0.70 -6.31
N ASP A 103 -11.21 0.41 -5.91
CA ASP A 103 -10.75 -0.55 -4.92
C ASP A 103 -10.93 -2.05 -5.16
N LYS A 104 -12.14 -2.59 -5.17
CA LYS A 104 -12.30 -4.03 -4.86
C LYS A 104 -11.60 -4.98 -5.84
N LYS A 105 -11.75 -4.75 -7.15
CA LYS A 105 -11.18 -5.64 -8.17
C LYS A 105 -9.66 -5.48 -8.28
N MET A 106 -9.17 -4.24 -8.23
CA MET A 106 -7.73 -3.94 -8.32
C MET A 106 -6.99 -4.37 -7.05
N LEU A 107 -7.54 -4.07 -5.87
CA LEU A 107 -7.06 -4.57 -4.59
C LEU A 107 -7.09 -6.11 -4.58
N GLY A 108 -8.18 -6.70 -5.07
CA GLY A 108 -8.32 -8.14 -5.24
C GLY A 108 -7.20 -8.75 -6.10
N LEU A 109 -6.88 -8.15 -7.24
CA LEU A 109 -5.76 -8.57 -8.09
C LEU A 109 -4.41 -8.39 -7.37
N ALA A 110 -4.16 -7.25 -6.73
CA ALA A 110 -2.91 -6.99 -6.01
C ALA A 110 -2.69 -8.00 -4.86
N MET A 111 -3.73 -8.29 -4.08
CA MET A 111 -3.67 -9.29 -3.01
C MET A 111 -3.56 -10.71 -3.55
N LYS A 112 -4.21 -11.02 -4.68
CA LYS A 112 -4.05 -12.31 -5.37
C LYS A 112 -2.61 -12.48 -5.87
N ILE A 113 -1.99 -11.45 -6.42
CA ILE A 113 -0.57 -11.47 -6.82
C ILE A 113 0.32 -11.75 -5.60
N ALA A 114 0.10 -11.06 -4.47
CA ALA A 114 0.85 -11.33 -3.25
C ALA A 114 0.68 -12.78 -2.76
N SER A 115 -0.51 -13.35 -2.91
CA SER A 115 -0.80 -14.76 -2.61
C SER A 115 -0.10 -15.74 -3.55
N GLU A 116 -0.09 -15.47 -4.86
CA GLU A 116 0.58 -16.32 -5.87
C GLU A 116 2.11 -16.24 -5.80
N VAL A 117 2.67 -15.08 -5.44
CA VAL A 117 4.12 -14.93 -5.17
C VAL A 117 4.54 -15.82 -3.99
N ASN A 118 3.63 -16.05 -3.04
CA ASN A 118 3.78 -16.98 -1.92
C ASN A 118 5.13 -16.83 -1.18
N ASN A 119 5.53 -15.58 -0.94
CA ASN A 119 6.75 -15.24 -0.24
C ASN A 119 6.47 -14.13 0.78
N ALA A 120 6.67 -14.43 2.06
CA ALA A 120 6.36 -13.49 3.15
C ALA A 120 7.23 -12.22 3.12
N ALA A 121 8.38 -12.25 2.43
CA ALA A 121 9.21 -11.08 2.21
C ALA A 121 8.58 -10.09 1.21
N PHE A 122 7.70 -10.55 0.33
CA PHE A 122 7.03 -9.72 -0.66
C PHE A 122 5.90 -8.92 -0.01
N ARG A 123 5.98 -7.59 -0.13
CA ARG A 123 5.00 -6.65 0.42
C ARG A 123 4.43 -5.79 -0.67
N VAL A 124 3.14 -5.49 -0.58
CA VAL A 124 2.45 -4.58 -1.48
C VAL A 124 1.98 -3.37 -0.69
N PHE A 125 2.17 -2.20 -1.26
CA PHE A 125 1.94 -0.90 -0.66
C PHE A 125 0.98 -0.10 -1.53
N PHE A 126 0.08 0.63 -0.87
CA PHE A 126 -0.87 1.52 -1.52
C PHE A 126 -1.00 2.81 -0.72
N ASP A 127 -1.07 3.94 -1.41
CA ASP A 127 -1.26 5.26 -0.82
C ASP A 127 -2.49 5.92 -1.46
N ASN A 128 -3.54 6.13 -0.68
CA ASN A 128 -4.68 6.95 -1.08
C ASN A 128 -4.50 8.36 -0.52
N ARG A 129 -4.03 9.28 -1.38
CA ARG A 129 -3.87 10.69 -1.07
C ARG A 129 -5.08 11.45 -1.59
N THR A 130 -5.68 12.29 -0.75
CA THR A 130 -6.76 13.16 -1.21
C THR A 130 -6.17 14.40 -1.89
N SER A 131 -5.71 14.26 -3.13
CA SER A 131 -5.22 15.36 -3.98
C SER A 131 -6.37 16.01 -4.77
N VAL A 132 -6.21 17.30 -5.11
CA VAL A 132 -7.12 18.06 -5.98
C VAL A 132 -6.86 17.75 -7.47
N VAL A 133 -5.72 17.13 -7.77
CA VAL A 133 -5.33 16.66 -9.11
C VAL A 133 -5.69 15.17 -9.21
N PRO A 134 -6.16 14.65 -10.35
CA PRO A 134 -6.41 13.22 -10.50
C PRO A 134 -5.13 12.43 -10.25
N ASP A 135 -5.03 11.85 -9.06
CA ASP A 135 -3.95 10.96 -8.68
C ASP A 135 -4.14 9.65 -9.44
N HIS A 136 -3.13 9.28 -10.23
CA HIS A 136 -3.12 7.97 -10.85
C HIS A 136 -2.96 6.91 -9.75
N MET A 137 -3.96 6.03 -9.61
CA MET A 137 -3.92 4.92 -8.66
C MET A 137 -2.86 3.90 -9.11
N PHE A 138 -1.93 3.54 -8.23
CA PHE A 138 -1.00 2.42 -8.44
C PHE A 138 -0.60 1.80 -7.11
N PHE A 139 -0.21 0.53 -7.15
CA PHE A 139 0.41 -0.16 -6.03
C PHE A 139 1.93 -0.23 -6.25
N GLN A 140 2.68 -0.23 -5.17
CA GLN A 140 4.11 -0.54 -5.18
C GLN A 140 4.32 -1.89 -4.53
N ALA A 141 5.28 -2.69 -5.00
CA ALA A 141 5.65 -3.90 -4.30
C ALA A 141 7.13 -4.19 -4.42
N CYS A 142 7.70 -4.81 -3.38
CA CYS A 142 9.10 -5.21 -3.33
C CYS A 142 9.32 -6.25 -2.22
N TYR A 143 10.53 -6.80 -2.16
CA TYR A 143 10.92 -7.75 -1.13
C TYR A 143 11.70 -7.05 -0.03
N PHE A 144 11.30 -7.26 1.23
CA PHE A 144 12.11 -6.91 2.40
C PHE A 144 12.55 -8.17 3.11
N ALA A 145 13.86 -8.27 3.35
CA ALA A 145 14.47 -9.43 4.01
C ALA A 145 13.99 -9.59 5.46
N ASN A 146 13.71 -8.49 6.15
CA ASN A 146 13.24 -8.46 7.53
C ASN A 146 11.80 -7.94 7.60
N PRO A 147 11.04 -8.29 8.66
CA PRO A 147 9.79 -7.63 9.00
C PRO A 147 9.97 -6.10 9.08
N LEU A 148 8.99 -5.38 8.57
CA LEU A 148 8.88 -3.95 8.83
C LEU A 148 8.53 -3.73 10.32
N PRO A 149 8.99 -2.63 10.93
CA PRO A 149 8.70 -2.31 12.33
C PRO A 149 7.25 -2.51 12.76
N VAL A 150 6.30 -2.06 11.95
CA VAL A 150 4.86 -2.21 12.25
C VAL A 150 4.38 -3.67 12.26
N GLU A 151 5.05 -4.55 11.53
CA GLU A 151 4.70 -5.98 11.49
C GLU A 151 5.14 -6.72 12.74
N SER A 152 6.13 -6.18 13.46
CA SER A 152 6.62 -6.66 14.74
C SER A 152 5.98 -5.95 15.94
N ALA A 153 5.14 -4.94 15.71
CA ALA A 153 4.45 -4.22 16.76
C ALA A 153 3.40 -5.10 17.46
N SER A 154 3.20 -4.83 18.75
CA SER A 154 2.19 -5.50 19.57
C SER A 154 0.79 -5.14 19.08
N THR A 155 -0.16 -6.08 19.23
CA THR A 155 -1.54 -5.89 18.78
C THR A 155 -2.55 -6.29 19.84
N VAL A 156 -3.68 -5.57 19.90
CA VAL A 156 -4.84 -5.93 20.72
C VAL A 156 -6.02 -6.21 19.80
N THR A 157 -6.66 -7.36 19.97
CA THR A 157 -7.84 -7.73 19.18
C THR A 157 -9.01 -6.80 19.48
N VAL A 158 -9.56 -6.20 18.43
CA VAL A 158 -10.75 -5.33 18.47
C VAL A 158 -11.98 -6.11 18.03
N TYR A 159 -11.80 -7.04 17.10
CA TYR A 159 -12.84 -7.93 16.60
C TYR A 159 -12.27 -9.34 16.41
N ASP A 160 -12.95 -10.31 17.01
CA ASP A 160 -12.68 -11.73 16.79
C ASP A 160 -13.92 -12.39 16.17
N GLY A 161 -13.89 -12.56 14.86
CA GLY A 161 -14.93 -13.23 14.10
C GLY A 161 -14.91 -14.72 14.40
N ASN A 162 -15.54 -15.11 15.52
CA ASN A 162 -15.71 -16.46 16.04
C ASN A 162 -15.62 -17.54 14.93
N ALA A 163 -14.70 -18.50 15.05
CA ALA A 163 -14.45 -19.78 14.32
C ALA A 163 -14.95 -20.03 12.87
N ARG A 164 -16.09 -19.49 12.43
CA ARG A 164 -16.73 -19.74 11.13
C ARG A 164 -16.02 -19.09 9.94
N PHE A 165 -15.37 -17.94 10.12
CA PHE A 165 -14.82 -17.18 8.99
C PHE A 165 -13.32 -16.85 9.10
N GLY A 166 -12.72 -17.03 10.27
CA GLY A 166 -11.28 -16.82 10.48
C GLY A 166 -10.85 -15.40 10.10
N PHE A 167 -11.63 -14.40 10.51
CA PHE A 167 -11.37 -12.98 10.26
C PHE A 167 -11.11 -12.27 11.60
N VAL A 168 -9.99 -11.56 11.69
CA VAL A 168 -9.57 -10.85 12.90
C VAL A 168 -9.24 -9.41 12.55
N VAL A 169 -9.71 -8.48 13.37
CA VAL A 169 -9.27 -7.08 13.37
C VAL A 169 -8.54 -6.80 14.67
N SER A 170 -7.33 -6.29 14.56
CA SER A 170 -6.54 -5.87 15.72
C SER A 170 -6.06 -4.44 15.57
N GLU A 171 -6.01 -3.73 16.69
CA GLU A 171 -5.35 -2.45 16.83
C GLU A 171 -3.85 -2.67 17.05
N ILE A 172 -3.01 -1.89 16.37
CA ILE A 172 -1.58 -1.82 16.66
C ILE A 172 -1.37 -0.90 17.87
N ILE A 173 -0.73 -1.42 18.92
CA ILE A 173 -0.44 -0.67 20.14
C ILE A 173 1.05 -0.33 20.22
N GLU A 174 1.39 0.69 21.03
CA GLU A 174 2.77 1.17 21.28
C GLU A 174 3.50 1.73 20.03
N TYR A 175 2.79 1.82 18.91
CA TYR A 175 3.25 2.42 17.67
C TYR A 175 2.81 3.89 17.58
N PRO A 176 3.65 4.82 17.06
CA PRO A 176 3.33 6.25 17.10
C PRO A 176 2.17 6.66 16.17
N LEU A 177 1.88 5.81 15.18
CA LEU A 177 0.76 5.97 14.26
C LEU A 177 -0.34 4.96 14.61
N LYS A 178 -1.56 5.45 14.84
CA LYS A 178 -2.71 4.56 15.05
C LYS A 178 -3.02 3.80 13.79
N ALA A 179 -3.11 2.49 13.91
CA ALA A 179 -3.27 1.59 12.79
C ALA A 179 -4.14 0.39 13.16
N LEU A 180 -4.83 -0.14 12.16
CA LEU A 180 -5.58 -1.39 12.26
C LEU A 180 -4.91 -2.44 11.39
N VAL A 181 -5.02 -3.70 11.79
CA VAL A 181 -4.61 -4.84 10.99
C VAL A 181 -5.74 -5.83 10.84
N PHE A 182 -5.98 -6.21 9.59
CA PHE A 182 -7.00 -7.17 9.17
C PHE A 182 -6.30 -8.46 8.76
N MET A 183 -6.76 -9.58 9.29
CA MET A 183 -6.19 -10.90 9.02
C MET A 183 -7.27 -11.88 8.63
N SER A 184 -7.07 -12.60 7.54
CA SER A 184 -7.90 -13.75 7.18
C SER A 184 -7.21 -14.70 6.20
N ASN A 185 -7.48 -15.99 6.35
CA ASN A 185 -7.11 -17.01 5.36
C ASN A 185 -8.07 -17.03 4.16
N ASN A 186 -9.22 -16.36 4.25
CA ASN A 186 -10.15 -16.21 3.14
C ASN A 186 -9.88 -14.89 2.41
N LEU A 187 -9.06 -14.96 1.36
CA LEU A 187 -8.67 -13.81 0.55
C LEU A 187 -9.88 -13.01 0.05
N LYS A 188 -10.97 -13.68 -0.34
CA LYS A 188 -12.18 -13.03 -0.85
C LYS A 188 -12.86 -12.18 0.22
N VAL A 189 -12.98 -12.71 1.44
CA VAL A 189 -13.56 -11.95 2.57
C VAL A 189 -12.66 -10.77 2.92
N LEU A 190 -11.34 -10.97 2.96
CA LEU A 190 -10.38 -9.91 3.24
C LEU A 190 -10.42 -8.77 2.23
N VAL A 191 -10.43 -9.12 0.93
CA VAL A 191 -10.58 -8.14 -0.15
C VAL A 191 -11.91 -7.38 -0.02
N ASN A 192 -13.03 -8.09 0.23
CA ASN A 192 -14.33 -7.45 0.40
C ASN A 192 -14.29 -6.43 1.54
N VAL A 193 -13.92 -6.83 2.74
CA VAL A 193 -13.91 -5.95 3.93
C VAL A 193 -13.00 -4.75 3.71
N VAL A 194 -11.75 -4.98 3.31
CA VAL A 194 -10.78 -3.88 3.12
C VAL A 194 -11.25 -2.94 2.03
N SER A 195 -11.85 -3.44 0.94
CA SER A 195 -12.37 -2.59 -0.14
C SER A 195 -13.53 -1.70 0.31
N GLU A 196 -14.47 -2.20 1.11
CA GLU A 196 -15.60 -1.40 1.62
C GLU A 196 -15.10 -0.32 2.60
N ILE A 197 -14.15 -0.66 3.48
CA ILE A 197 -13.52 0.31 4.39
C ILE A 197 -12.78 1.39 3.58
N SER A 198 -11.99 0.97 2.59
CA SER A 198 -11.19 1.89 1.77
C SER A 198 -12.07 2.81 0.93
N PHE A 199 -13.20 2.31 0.43
CA PHE A 199 -14.24 3.10 -0.22
C PHE A 199 -14.86 4.14 0.73
N TYR A 200 -15.26 3.73 1.94
CA TYR A 200 -15.79 4.65 2.95
C TYR A 200 -14.80 5.77 3.29
N LEU A 201 -13.52 5.42 3.51
CA LEU A 201 -12.48 6.40 3.82
C LEU A 201 -12.28 7.38 2.66
N HIS A 202 -12.28 6.88 1.42
CA HIS A 202 -12.16 7.71 0.23
C HIS A 202 -13.34 8.70 0.09
N GLU A 203 -14.59 8.23 0.22
CA GLU A 203 -15.79 9.08 0.15
C GLU A 203 -15.83 10.15 1.25
N ASN A 204 -15.25 9.86 2.42
CA ASN A 204 -15.14 10.81 3.53
C ASN A 204 -13.85 11.65 3.48
N ALA A 205 -13.12 11.63 2.36
CA ALA A 205 -11.89 12.37 2.13
C ALA A 205 -10.79 12.11 3.19
N VAL A 206 -10.79 10.92 3.81
CA VAL A 206 -9.76 10.49 4.75
C VAL A 206 -8.56 9.98 3.96
N THR A 207 -7.38 10.51 4.27
CA THR A 207 -6.12 10.00 3.71
C THR A 207 -5.76 8.71 4.41
N TYR A 208 -5.36 7.70 3.65
CA TYR A 208 -4.93 6.43 4.23
C TYR A 208 -3.89 5.73 3.35
N SER A 209 -3.15 4.83 3.97
CA SER A 209 -2.22 3.94 3.29
C SER A 209 -2.51 2.49 3.68
N LEU A 210 -2.22 1.56 2.78
CA LEU A 210 -2.32 0.12 3.03
C LEU A 210 -0.95 -0.54 2.87
N LEU A 211 -0.68 -1.53 3.75
CA LEU A 211 0.40 -2.50 3.60
C LEU A 211 -0.21 -3.89 3.59
N ILE A 212 -0.04 -4.61 2.48
CA ILE A 212 -0.40 -6.02 2.33
C ILE A 212 0.86 -6.85 2.53
N SER A 213 0.78 -7.81 3.44
CA SER A 213 1.90 -8.64 3.88
C SER A 213 1.44 -10.10 4.06
N ASN A 214 2.39 -10.95 4.46
CA ASN A 214 2.14 -12.36 4.77
C ASN A 214 1.35 -13.09 3.66
N ASN A 215 1.90 -13.06 2.44
CA ASN A 215 1.29 -13.70 1.26
C ASN A 215 -0.14 -13.21 0.96
N GLY A 216 -0.45 -11.94 1.26
CA GLY A 216 -1.76 -11.36 1.02
C GLY A 216 -2.82 -11.65 2.08
N THR A 217 -2.46 -12.29 3.20
CA THR A 217 -3.42 -12.66 4.27
C THR A 217 -3.50 -11.64 5.41
N LYS A 218 -2.63 -10.64 5.40
CA LYS A 218 -2.56 -9.59 6.42
C LYS A 218 -2.50 -8.21 5.76
N VAL A 219 -3.45 -7.35 6.10
CA VAL A 219 -3.52 -5.97 5.58
C VAL A 219 -3.50 -4.99 6.75
N PHE A 220 -2.53 -4.09 6.74
CA PHE A 220 -2.48 -2.96 7.67
C PHE A 220 -3.12 -1.75 7.01
N LEU A 221 -3.92 -1.03 7.79
CA LEU A 221 -4.55 0.24 7.43
C LEU A 221 -3.97 1.35 8.30
N PHE A 222 -3.46 2.37 7.64
CA PHE A 222 -2.86 3.55 8.25
C PHE A 222 -3.71 4.77 7.93
N PRO A 223 -4.75 5.07 8.74
CA PRO A 223 -5.52 6.30 8.58
C PRO A 223 -4.68 7.50 9.01
N GLN A 224 -4.76 8.59 8.25
CA GLN A 224 -3.95 9.78 8.49
C GLN A 224 -4.78 11.05 8.48
N VAL A 225 -4.47 11.97 9.40
CA VAL A 225 -4.84 13.37 9.27
C VAL A 225 -3.83 14.07 8.37
N LYS A 226 -4.30 14.97 7.50
CA LYS A 226 -3.38 15.83 6.75
C LYS A 226 -2.60 16.70 7.73
N ASN A 227 -1.27 16.65 7.67
CA ASN A 227 -0.45 17.56 8.46
C ASN A 227 -0.71 18.99 7.96
N LEU A 228 -1.30 19.84 8.80
CA LEU A 228 -1.64 21.21 8.43
C LEU A 228 -0.40 22.11 8.22
N VAL A 229 0.75 21.73 8.79
CA VAL A 229 2.00 22.51 8.71
C VAL A 229 2.76 22.20 7.43
N THR A 230 2.87 20.92 7.07
CA THR A 230 3.62 20.49 5.87
C THR A 230 2.73 20.21 4.66
N GLY A 231 1.42 20.05 4.87
CA GLY A 231 0.48 19.61 3.85
C GLY A 231 0.63 18.13 3.43
N CYS A 232 1.59 17.41 4.03
CA CYS A 232 1.99 16.08 3.59
C CYS A 232 1.42 14.96 4.47
N SER A 233 1.10 13.84 3.82
CA SER A 233 0.88 12.54 4.46
C SER A 233 2.15 11.68 4.37
N LEU A 234 2.26 10.69 5.25
CA LEU A 234 3.26 9.63 5.15
C LEU A 234 2.89 8.67 4.02
N SER A 235 3.90 8.12 3.37
CA SER A 235 3.76 6.96 2.49
C SER A 235 3.55 5.67 3.29
N ALA A 236 3.02 4.64 2.64
CA ALA A 236 2.83 3.31 3.23
C ALA A 236 4.15 2.70 3.73
N TRP A 237 5.28 3.03 3.12
CA TRP A 237 6.62 2.63 3.56
C TRP A 237 6.94 3.26 4.92
N GLU A 238 6.75 4.58 5.02
CA GLU A 238 7.00 5.34 6.24
C GLU A 238 6.04 4.89 7.34
N CYS A 239 4.74 4.70 7.04
CA CYS A 239 3.79 4.13 7.99
C CYS A 239 4.23 2.75 8.50
N GLY A 240 4.83 1.93 7.61
CA GLY A 240 5.42 0.65 7.96
C GLY A 240 6.67 0.72 8.85
N GLY A 241 7.28 1.91 8.98
CA GLY A 241 8.49 2.15 9.75
C GLY A 241 9.78 2.15 8.92
N TYR A 242 9.66 2.25 7.58
CA TYR A 242 10.78 2.30 6.66
C TYR A 242 10.88 3.69 6.00
N PHE A 243 11.99 4.37 6.22
CA PHE A 243 12.20 5.76 5.79
C PHE A 243 13.36 5.86 4.81
N VAL A 244 13.10 6.49 3.66
CA VAL A 244 14.13 6.73 2.65
C VAL A 244 14.56 8.20 2.71
N TYR A 245 15.84 8.43 2.92
CA TYR A 245 16.47 9.75 2.93
C TYR A 245 17.31 9.96 1.67
N HIS A 246 17.28 11.19 1.15
CA HIS A 246 18.01 11.56 -0.07
C HIS A 246 19.27 12.38 0.21
N THR A 247 19.46 12.85 1.45
CA THR A 247 20.65 13.57 1.86
C THR A 247 21.32 12.83 3.01
N THR A 248 22.65 12.84 3.02
CA THR A 248 23.43 12.33 4.15
C THR A 248 23.10 13.09 5.43
N TYR A 249 22.87 14.41 5.33
CA TYR A 249 22.54 15.25 6.48
C TYR A 249 21.25 14.81 7.18
N ASP A 250 20.17 14.57 6.44
CA ASP A 250 18.89 14.14 7.05
C ASP A 250 18.99 12.70 7.59
N PHE A 251 19.72 11.84 6.87
CA PHE A 251 19.99 10.47 7.29
C PHE A 251 20.82 10.40 8.59
N ASP A 252 21.87 11.21 8.71
CA ASP A 252 22.76 11.21 9.88
C ASP A 252 22.10 11.85 11.11
N LYS A 253 21.11 12.72 10.90
CA LYS A 253 20.39 13.42 11.99
C LYS A 253 19.13 12.70 12.46
N CYS A 254 18.59 11.80 11.67
CA CYS A 254 17.34 11.15 12.01
C CYS A 254 17.48 10.37 13.33
N SER A 255 16.43 10.45 14.14
CA SER A 255 16.35 9.77 15.43
C SER A 255 14.98 9.14 15.60
N GLU A 256 14.89 8.12 16.47
CA GLU A 256 13.61 7.47 16.76
C GLU A 256 12.58 8.47 17.29
N ILE A 257 13.02 9.43 18.12
CA ILE A 257 12.16 10.48 18.68
C ILE A 257 11.58 11.36 17.57
N GLU A 258 12.42 11.80 16.63
CA GLU A 258 11.98 12.64 15.51
C GLU A 258 10.98 11.91 14.62
N ILE A 259 11.28 10.66 14.25
CA ILE A 259 10.39 9.82 13.44
C ILE A 259 9.06 9.57 14.18
N SER A 260 9.12 9.25 15.46
CA SER A 260 7.93 9.01 16.28
C SER A 260 7.04 10.25 16.34
N ASN A 261 7.64 11.44 16.55
CA ASN A 261 6.91 12.70 16.53
C ASN A 261 6.28 12.98 15.16
N ARG A 262 7.00 12.69 14.07
CA ARG A 262 6.49 12.85 12.71
C ARG A 262 5.28 11.94 12.45
N MET A 263 5.37 10.66 12.81
CA MET A 263 4.27 9.71 12.72
C MET A 263 3.06 10.13 13.57
N ALA A 264 3.29 10.51 14.83
CA ALA A 264 2.24 10.95 15.73
C ALA A 264 1.53 12.20 15.20
N SER A 265 2.24 13.11 14.52
CA SER A 265 1.68 14.34 13.97
C SER A 265 0.62 14.14 12.88
N VAL A 266 0.62 12.98 12.22
CA VAL A 266 -0.38 12.61 11.19
C VAL A 266 -1.36 11.56 11.69
N SER A 267 -1.27 11.15 12.95
CA SER A 267 -2.14 10.14 13.54
C SER A 267 -3.53 10.69 13.83
N LEU A 268 -4.55 9.83 13.77
CA LEU A 268 -5.91 10.20 14.18
C LEU A 268 -5.97 10.56 15.66
N GLN A 269 -6.93 11.40 16.04
CA GLN A 269 -7.29 11.62 17.44
C GLN A 269 -8.01 10.40 18.03
N ASP A 270 -7.99 10.21 19.35
CA ASP A 270 -8.52 9.01 20.01
C ASP A 270 -9.98 8.71 19.62
N GLY A 271 -10.86 9.71 19.71
CA GLY A 271 -12.27 9.54 19.35
C GLY A 271 -12.48 9.13 17.89
N ALA A 272 -11.81 9.82 16.96
CA ALA A 272 -11.92 9.50 15.52
C ALA A 272 -11.38 8.10 15.19
N PHE A 273 -10.37 7.62 15.92
CA PHE A 273 -9.86 6.27 15.75
C PHE A 273 -10.80 5.22 16.35
N GLU A 274 -11.45 5.50 17.47
CA GLU A 274 -12.48 4.62 18.05
C GLU A 274 -13.70 4.50 17.11
N ASP A 275 -14.15 5.61 16.53
CA ASP A 275 -15.22 5.62 15.53
C ASP A 275 -14.84 4.75 14.31
N LEU A 276 -13.59 4.86 13.84
CA LEU A 276 -13.07 4.02 12.75
C LEU A 276 -13.04 2.53 13.13
N LYS A 277 -12.66 2.19 14.37
CA LYS A 277 -12.70 0.80 14.85
C LYS A 277 -14.12 0.24 14.82
N HIS A 278 -15.09 0.99 15.33
CA HIS A 278 -16.50 0.60 15.30
C HIS A 278 -17.02 0.42 13.87
N LEU A 279 -16.68 1.34 12.97
CA LEU A 279 -17.01 1.23 11.55
C LEU A 279 -16.44 -0.05 10.94
N CYS A 280 -15.15 -0.34 11.18
CA CYS A 280 -14.50 -1.54 10.65
C CYS A 280 -15.21 -2.81 11.13
N CYS A 281 -15.55 -2.90 12.42
CA CYS A 281 -16.30 -4.03 12.97
C CYS A 281 -17.68 -4.18 12.32
N ALA A 282 -18.41 -3.07 12.15
CA ALA A 282 -19.73 -3.09 11.52
C ALA A 282 -19.69 -3.57 10.05
N ILE A 283 -18.69 -3.11 9.28
CA ILE A 283 -18.49 -3.57 7.89
C ILE A 283 -18.14 -5.06 7.85
N VAL A 284 -17.31 -5.54 8.79
CA VAL A 284 -17.00 -6.97 8.88
C VAL A 284 -18.27 -7.78 9.11
N ASP A 285 -19.12 -7.37 10.05
CA ASP A 285 -20.39 -8.06 10.31
C ASP A 285 -21.31 -8.06 9.08
N GLU A 286 -21.42 -6.94 8.34
CA GLU A 286 -22.25 -6.85 7.13
C GLU A 286 -21.74 -7.74 5.99
N VAL A 287 -20.42 -7.83 5.79
CA VAL A 287 -19.81 -8.59 4.70
C VAL A 287 -19.78 -10.10 4.98
N VAL A 288 -19.77 -10.47 6.26
CA VAL A 288 -19.59 -11.86 6.71
C VAL A 288 -20.92 -12.56 7.04
N MET A 289 -21.99 -11.81 7.37
CA MET A 289 -23.35 -12.34 7.52
C MET A 289 -24.03 -12.67 6.18
#